data_AF-A0A359M8M6-F1
#
_entry.id   AF-A0A359M8M6-F1
#
_cell.length_a   1.000
_cell.length_b   1.000
_cell.length_c   1.000
_cell.angle_alpha   90.00
_cell.angle_beta   90.00
_cell.angle_gamma   90.00
#
_symmetry.space_group_name_H-M   'P 1'
#
loop_
_entity.id
_entity.type
_entity.pdbx_description
1 polymer ?
#
loop_
_entity_poly.entity_id
_entity_poly.type
_entity_poly.pdbx_seq_one_letter_code
_entity_poly.pdbx_strand_id
1 'polypeptide(L)'
;MVEIDGLVIPGFYIENQDLAVLVAEELKLFGILDVFVFSKDAESIIAAREIHSLIRGVLIFDFIDQEELTVEDLLDVRRETNRAQALAAVLPVDLVSRGQVEYLQQRLMTIWVQAADNDVSQYRAILSGAQGIITQNYENLFAKYELFPENTQVRRPMMIAHRGLYAGALSSAPENTIEAALASVEKGADILELDVYLTSDHEIVIIHDGSTARTAPDYTALTVSSSTLAQLKEVNLADPVSGRLDLKIPTLNEYFDALKGSGAVIFIEIKSVDSMLVHLVSLLIEEYDMYDQAVMISFGTQNIIDMNELYPDLSNGLLTSSVLNANSVPSSLTNAISTVVPIKSTLNTGYGALTSEFIKSVIHRGITVWPWTLNDYTELNSYYGYGVNGITTDNLGYYENTFNRINVKEYPGVVTWENRLTVKIETELQSPNGTTYAYRPEYIMIDDGGTGVVFDEYGKIESIEQPGIIYMYATFDSYLPDGTKITVLTDIIEVEILAEVVEEPSSLGLIIGISSGVLLLAAGTFVFITIKKRRVII
;
A
#
# COMPACT_ATOMS: atom_id res chain seq x y z
N MET A 1 -19.32 32.43 3.61
CA MET A 1 -18.30 31.36 3.70
C MET A 1 -18.02 31.17 5.17
N VAL A 2 -18.35 30.01 5.73
CA VAL A 2 -17.92 29.66 7.09
C VAL A 2 -16.46 29.23 6.94
N GLU A 3 -15.54 30.14 7.22
CA GLU A 3 -14.14 29.76 7.48
C GLU A 3 -14.16 29.00 8.80
N ILE A 4 -14.08 27.67 8.73
CA ILE A 4 -13.55 26.87 9.81
C ILE A 4 -12.05 27.18 9.77
N ASP A 5 -11.49 27.80 10.82
CA ASP A 5 -10.12 28.36 10.92
C ASP A 5 -8.98 27.39 10.50
N GLY A 6 -8.91 27.01 9.22
CA GLY A 6 -7.80 26.39 8.50
C GLY A 6 -7.26 25.02 8.98
N LEU A 7 -7.70 24.50 10.13
CA LEU A 7 -7.03 23.38 10.81
C LEU A 7 -7.81 22.05 10.80
N VAL A 8 -9.07 22.06 10.37
CA VAL A 8 -9.94 20.86 10.40
C VAL A 8 -10.69 20.74 9.07
N ILE A 9 -10.69 19.53 8.50
CA ILE A 9 -11.50 19.17 7.34
C ILE A 9 -12.76 18.48 7.87
N PRO A 10 -13.98 18.96 7.57
CA PRO A 10 -15.20 18.34 8.06
C PRO A 10 -15.38 16.94 7.49
N GLY A 11 -15.90 16.05 8.33
CA GLY A 11 -16.23 14.67 8.00
C GLY A 11 -17.56 14.27 8.62
N PHE A 12 -18.43 13.62 7.84
CA PHE A 12 -19.76 13.19 8.30
C PHE A 12 -19.87 11.67 8.24
N TYR A 13 -20.29 11.04 9.34
CA TYR A 13 -20.69 9.64 9.35
C TYR A 13 -22.13 9.52 8.86
N ILE A 14 -22.36 8.66 7.88
CA ILE A 14 -23.66 8.48 7.23
C ILE A 14 -24.04 7.01 7.30
N GLU A 15 -25.22 6.75 7.88
CA GLU A 15 -25.70 5.38 8.15
C GLU A 15 -26.62 4.83 7.05
N ASN A 16 -27.17 5.68 6.19
CA ASN A 16 -28.10 5.29 5.12
C ASN A 16 -28.20 6.37 4.01
N GLN A 17 -28.78 5.95 2.87
CA GLN A 17 -28.90 6.77 1.67
C GLN A 17 -29.77 8.02 1.85
N ASP A 18 -30.86 7.95 2.63
CA ASP A 18 -31.74 9.11 2.85
C ASP A 18 -30.97 10.24 3.53
N LEU A 19 -30.17 9.91 4.55
CA LEU A 19 -29.29 10.88 5.20
C LEU A 19 -28.18 11.35 4.26
N ALA A 20 -27.63 10.45 3.43
CA ALA A 20 -26.61 10.79 2.44
C ALA A 20 -27.07 11.89 1.48
N VAL A 21 -28.29 11.73 0.95
CA VAL A 21 -28.93 12.70 0.06
C VAL A 21 -29.08 14.05 0.73
N LEU A 22 -29.67 14.08 1.93
CA LEU A 22 -29.90 15.32 2.68
C LEU A 22 -28.60 16.08 2.98
N VAL A 23 -27.57 15.36 3.44
CA VAL A 23 -26.26 15.94 3.74
C VAL A 23 -25.61 16.49 2.46
N ALA A 24 -25.65 15.73 1.36
CA ALA A 24 -25.05 16.16 0.10
C ALA A 24 -25.75 17.38 -0.52
N GLU A 25 -27.09 17.45 -0.46
CA GLU A 25 -27.86 18.61 -0.91
C GLU A 25 -27.47 19.88 -0.15
N GLU A 26 -27.36 19.78 1.19
CA GLU A 26 -27.00 20.91 2.05
C GLU A 26 -25.55 21.37 1.80
N LEU A 27 -24.61 20.42 1.70
CA LEU A 27 -23.20 20.72 1.38
C LEU A 27 -23.08 21.42 0.01
N LYS A 28 -23.82 20.95 -0.99
CA LYS A 28 -23.86 21.58 -2.32
C LYS A 28 -24.49 22.97 -2.29
N LEU A 29 -25.59 23.14 -1.56
CA LEU A 29 -26.27 24.43 -1.39
C LEU A 29 -25.34 25.49 -0.79
N PHE A 30 -24.51 25.10 0.18
CA PHE A 30 -23.52 25.99 0.79
C PHE A 30 -22.18 26.08 0.04
N GLY A 31 -21.98 25.29 -1.02
CA GLY A 31 -20.75 25.27 -1.80
C GLY A 31 -19.54 24.70 -1.06
N ILE A 32 -19.75 23.71 -0.18
CA ILE A 32 -18.69 23.07 0.60
C ILE A 32 -17.97 22.01 -0.25
N LEU A 33 -16.81 22.36 -0.80
CA LEU A 33 -16.03 21.48 -1.70
C LEU A 33 -15.06 20.54 -0.96
N ASP A 34 -14.77 20.84 0.30
CA ASP A 34 -13.70 20.23 1.07
C ASP A 34 -14.25 19.47 2.26
N VAL A 35 -14.83 18.29 1.99
CA VAL A 35 -15.56 17.48 2.97
C VAL A 35 -15.37 15.99 2.71
N PHE A 36 -15.36 15.21 3.80
CA PHE A 36 -15.44 13.76 3.76
C PHE A 36 -16.82 13.23 4.16
N VAL A 37 -17.20 12.10 3.57
CA VAL A 37 -18.35 11.29 3.99
C VAL A 37 -17.86 9.90 4.29
N PHE A 38 -18.12 9.43 5.50
CA PHE A 38 -17.75 8.11 6.01
C PHE A 38 -18.99 7.24 6.09
N SER A 39 -18.93 6.04 5.53
CA SER A 39 -20.04 5.08 5.65
C SER A 39 -19.54 3.64 5.58
N LYS A 40 -20.32 2.72 6.16
CA LYS A 40 -20.20 1.28 5.90
C LYS A 40 -21.04 0.84 4.70
N ASP A 41 -21.93 1.70 4.21
CA ASP A 41 -22.82 1.44 3.09
C ASP A 41 -22.29 2.13 1.83
N ALA A 42 -21.85 1.34 0.85
CA ALA A 42 -21.33 1.84 -0.42
C ALA A 42 -22.37 2.69 -1.17
N GLU A 43 -23.65 2.30 -1.13
CA GLU A 43 -24.72 3.02 -1.81
C GLU A 43 -24.96 4.41 -1.22
N SER A 44 -24.75 4.57 0.10
CA SER A 44 -24.80 5.89 0.74
C SER A 44 -23.71 6.83 0.23
N ILE A 45 -22.50 6.31 -0.02
CA ILE A 45 -21.40 7.10 -0.59
C ILE A 45 -21.73 7.50 -2.03
N ILE A 46 -22.23 6.56 -2.84
CA ILE A 46 -22.64 6.80 -4.23
C ILE A 46 -23.73 7.88 -4.26
N ALA A 47 -24.81 7.72 -3.49
CA ALA A 47 -25.92 8.66 -3.43
C ALA A 47 -25.48 10.09 -3.08
N ALA A 48 -24.57 10.24 -2.10
CA ALA A 48 -24.02 11.55 -1.76
C ALA A 48 -23.23 12.17 -2.92
N ARG A 49 -22.40 11.37 -3.61
CA ARG A 49 -21.54 11.81 -4.70
C ARG A 49 -22.30 12.15 -5.97
N GLU A 50 -23.39 11.44 -6.28
CA GLU A 50 -24.26 11.76 -7.42
C GLU A 50 -24.84 13.18 -7.31
N ILE A 51 -25.17 13.60 -6.09
CA ILE A 51 -25.63 14.96 -5.82
C ILE A 51 -24.45 15.93 -5.81
N HIS A 52 -23.36 15.58 -5.13
CA HIS A 52 -22.17 16.41 -5.01
C HIS A 52 -20.86 15.63 -5.24
N SER A 53 -20.37 15.66 -6.48
CA SER A 53 -19.22 14.86 -6.94
C SER A 53 -17.86 15.21 -6.33
N LEU A 54 -17.78 16.26 -5.51
CA LEU A 54 -16.55 16.66 -4.79
C LEU A 54 -16.50 16.14 -3.36
N ILE A 55 -17.58 15.50 -2.89
CA ILE A 55 -17.57 14.76 -1.64
C ILE A 55 -16.56 13.63 -1.76
N ARG A 56 -15.64 13.55 -0.79
CA ARG A 56 -14.69 12.45 -0.69
C ARG A 56 -15.29 11.35 0.18
N GLY A 57 -15.80 10.33 -0.49
CA GLY A 57 -16.27 9.11 0.17
C GLY A 57 -15.13 8.35 0.84
N VAL A 58 -15.40 7.79 2.01
CA VAL A 58 -14.52 6.89 2.75
C VAL A 58 -15.34 5.68 3.19
N LEU A 59 -14.98 4.51 2.70
CA LEU A 59 -15.68 3.27 2.98
C LEU A 59 -15.08 2.60 4.22
N ILE A 60 -15.92 2.25 5.20
CA ILE A 60 -15.51 1.62 6.46
C ILE A 60 -15.78 0.12 6.42
N PHE A 61 -14.74 -0.67 6.67
CA PHE A 61 -14.82 -2.12 6.83
C PHE A 61 -14.68 -2.46 8.32
N ASP A 62 -15.52 -3.35 8.84
CA ASP A 62 -15.47 -3.80 10.24
C ASP A 62 -15.09 -5.27 10.41
N PHE A 63 -15.16 -6.10 9.35
CA PHE A 63 -14.75 -7.51 9.32
C PHE A 63 -15.20 -8.29 10.55
N ILE A 64 -16.50 -8.20 10.86
CA ILE A 64 -17.09 -8.85 12.02
C ILE A 64 -16.77 -10.36 11.99
N ASP A 65 -16.29 -10.88 13.12
CA ASP A 65 -15.93 -12.29 13.35
C ASP A 65 -14.74 -12.82 12.54
N GLN A 66 -13.88 -11.95 11.99
CA GLN A 66 -12.61 -12.34 11.39
C GLN A 66 -11.42 -12.12 12.34
N GLU A 67 -10.51 -13.09 12.39
CA GLU A 67 -9.25 -13.00 13.15
C GLU A 67 -8.07 -12.53 12.30
N GLU A 68 -8.09 -12.84 10.99
CA GLU A 68 -7.04 -12.49 10.03
C GLU A 68 -7.67 -12.22 8.65
N LEU A 69 -7.03 -11.35 7.86
CA LEU A 69 -7.44 -11.05 6.49
C LEU A 69 -6.60 -11.85 5.47
N THR A 70 -7.26 -12.51 4.54
CA THR A 70 -6.62 -13.17 3.39
C THR A 70 -6.33 -12.18 2.27
N VAL A 71 -5.56 -12.61 1.26
CA VAL A 71 -5.33 -11.80 0.06
C VAL A 71 -6.65 -11.47 -0.66
N GLU A 72 -7.59 -12.41 -0.71
CA GLU A 72 -8.91 -12.15 -1.34
C GLU A 72 -9.69 -11.10 -0.56
N ASP A 73 -9.65 -11.11 0.78
CA ASP A 73 -10.30 -10.05 1.58
C ASP A 73 -9.73 -8.65 1.26
N LEU A 74 -8.42 -8.55 0.99
CA LEU A 74 -7.79 -7.29 0.57
C LEU A 74 -8.20 -6.89 -0.86
N LEU A 75 -8.32 -7.85 -1.78
CA LEU A 75 -8.82 -7.60 -3.12
C LEU A 75 -10.30 -7.18 -3.09
N ASP A 76 -11.10 -7.73 -2.18
CA ASP A 76 -12.47 -7.28 -1.90
C ASP A 76 -12.50 -5.84 -1.39
N VAL A 77 -11.61 -5.46 -0.45
CA VAL A 77 -11.46 -4.06 -0.01
C VAL A 77 -11.23 -3.13 -1.18
N ARG A 78 -10.29 -3.48 -2.07
CA ARG A 78 -10.01 -2.71 -3.28
C ARG A 78 -11.26 -2.59 -4.15
N ARG A 79 -11.92 -3.72 -4.44
CA ARG A 79 -13.09 -3.81 -5.30
C ARG A 79 -14.24 -2.95 -4.80
N GLU A 80 -14.62 -3.15 -3.55
CA GLU A 80 -15.79 -2.49 -2.95
C GLU A 80 -15.55 -1.00 -2.72
N THR A 81 -14.33 -0.61 -2.32
CA THR A 81 -13.97 0.82 -2.21
C THR A 81 -14.04 1.50 -3.58
N ASN A 82 -13.55 0.80 -4.61
CA ASN A 82 -13.55 1.30 -5.97
C ASN A 82 -14.97 1.47 -6.55
N ARG A 83 -15.84 0.47 -6.34
CA ARG A 83 -17.26 0.51 -6.73
C ARG A 83 -18.06 1.57 -5.97
N ALA A 84 -17.79 1.75 -4.68
CA ALA A 84 -18.41 2.79 -3.86
C ALA A 84 -18.01 4.22 -4.29
N GLN A 85 -17.11 4.37 -5.27
CA GLN A 85 -16.48 5.64 -5.63
C GLN A 85 -15.83 6.34 -4.42
N ALA A 86 -15.37 5.56 -3.44
CA ALA A 86 -14.69 6.06 -2.27
C ALA A 86 -13.21 6.35 -2.60
N LEU A 87 -12.68 7.40 -1.99
CA LEU A 87 -11.27 7.78 -2.13
C LEU A 87 -10.37 6.96 -1.20
N ALA A 88 -10.91 6.47 -0.08
CA ALA A 88 -10.17 5.71 0.92
C ALA A 88 -11.00 4.59 1.53
N ALA A 89 -10.30 3.57 2.02
CA ALA A 89 -10.84 2.50 2.85
C ALA A 89 -10.36 2.64 4.29
N VAL A 90 -11.23 2.40 5.26
CA VAL A 90 -10.88 2.32 6.70
C VAL A 90 -10.92 0.87 7.12
N LEU A 91 -9.81 0.38 7.67
CA LEU A 91 -9.65 -0.99 8.14
C LEU A 91 -9.44 -1.02 9.67
N PRO A 92 -9.87 -2.07 10.39
CA PRO A 92 -9.54 -2.24 11.80
C PRO A 92 -8.03 -2.47 11.96
N VAL A 93 -7.36 -1.66 12.78
CA VAL A 93 -5.88 -1.72 12.90
C VAL A 93 -5.37 -3.07 13.40
N ASP A 94 -6.19 -3.79 14.15
CA ASP A 94 -5.82 -5.08 14.74
C ASP A 94 -5.88 -6.25 13.75
N LEU A 95 -6.46 -6.05 12.56
CA LEU A 95 -6.60 -7.08 11.52
C LEU A 95 -5.64 -6.87 10.33
N VAL A 96 -4.87 -5.77 10.32
CA VAL A 96 -3.98 -5.43 9.22
C VAL A 96 -2.53 -5.29 9.67
N SER A 97 -1.63 -5.95 8.95
CA SER A 97 -0.20 -5.72 9.03
C SER A 97 0.22 -4.58 8.10
N ARG A 98 1.42 -4.03 8.34
CA ARG A 98 2.01 -3.02 7.43
C ARG A 98 2.20 -3.56 6.01
N GLY A 99 2.54 -4.85 5.89
CA GLY A 99 2.66 -5.52 4.60
C GLY A 99 1.35 -5.52 3.80
N GLN A 100 0.22 -5.75 4.47
CA GLN A 100 -1.11 -5.72 3.84
C GLN A 100 -1.56 -4.29 3.49
N VAL A 101 -1.23 -3.31 4.34
CA VAL A 101 -1.44 -1.89 4.03
C VAL A 101 -0.64 -1.49 2.79
N GLU A 102 0.64 -1.86 2.72
CA GLU A 102 1.51 -1.55 1.58
C GLU A 102 1.06 -2.28 0.30
N TYR A 103 0.61 -3.53 0.41
CA TYR A 103 0.02 -4.31 -0.68
C TYR A 103 -1.16 -3.56 -1.33
N LEU A 104 -2.06 -2.99 -0.54
CA LEU A 104 -3.17 -2.18 -1.06
C LEU A 104 -2.68 -0.85 -1.66
N GLN A 105 -1.71 -0.20 -1.03
CA GLN A 105 -1.14 1.06 -1.52
C GLN A 105 -0.44 0.93 -2.88
N GLN A 106 0.22 -0.21 -3.16
CA GLN A 106 0.82 -0.50 -4.47
C GLN A 106 -0.24 -0.54 -5.57
N ARG A 107 -1.48 -0.90 -5.21
CA ARG A 107 -2.65 -0.95 -6.09
C ARG A 107 -3.45 0.36 -6.06
N LEU A 108 -2.78 1.47 -5.79
CA LEU A 108 -3.33 2.84 -5.76
C LEU A 108 -4.45 3.07 -4.73
N MET A 109 -4.53 2.26 -3.67
CA MET A 109 -5.52 2.47 -2.60
C MET A 109 -5.01 3.43 -1.52
N THR A 110 -5.88 4.34 -1.09
CA THR A 110 -5.66 5.12 0.14
C THR A 110 -6.21 4.34 1.32
N ILE A 111 -5.35 3.95 2.27
CA ILE A 111 -5.74 3.13 3.42
C ILE A 111 -5.64 3.94 4.69
N TRP A 112 -6.74 3.96 5.44
CA TRP A 112 -6.82 4.50 6.79
C TRP A 112 -7.08 3.36 7.76
N VAL A 113 -6.70 3.54 9.02
CA VAL A 113 -6.92 2.53 10.07
C VAL A 113 -7.68 3.11 11.25
N GLN A 114 -8.57 2.31 11.81
CA GLN A 114 -9.30 2.66 13.04
C GLN A 114 -8.53 2.12 14.25
N ALA A 115 -8.08 3.02 15.12
CA ALA A 115 -7.39 2.72 16.36
C ALA A 115 -8.31 2.88 17.57
N ALA A 116 -8.13 2.01 18.56
CA ALA A 116 -8.76 2.12 19.87
C ALA A 116 -8.04 3.16 20.76
N ASP A 117 -8.69 3.58 21.84
CA ASP A 117 -8.11 4.51 22.82
C ASP A 117 -7.22 3.80 23.85
N ASN A 118 -6.16 3.15 23.34
CA ASN A 118 -5.08 2.59 24.15
C ASN A 118 -3.76 2.69 23.39
N ASP A 119 -2.64 2.60 24.12
CA ASP A 119 -1.32 2.87 23.57
C ASP A 119 -0.92 1.85 22.50
N VAL A 120 -1.13 0.55 22.74
CA VAL A 120 -0.81 -0.53 21.80
C VAL A 120 -1.49 -0.31 20.45
N SER A 121 -2.80 -0.07 20.44
CA SER A 121 -3.58 0.14 19.22
C SER A 121 -3.15 1.41 18.47
N GLN A 122 -2.82 2.48 19.18
CA GLN A 122 -2.33 3.72 18.55
C GLN A 122 -0.91 3.59 17.98
N TYR A 123 -0.01 2.88 18.66
CA TYR A 123 1.31 2.55 18.10
C TYR A 123 1.18 1.64 16.89
N ARG A 124 0.31 0.62 16.94
CA ARG A 124 -0.01 -0.24 15.80
C ARG A 124 -0.46 0.60 14.60
N ALA A 125 -1.30 1.60 14.83
CA ALA A 125 -1.79 2.49 13.79
C ALA A 125 -0.67 3.33 13.15
N ILE A 126 0.23 3.90 13.96
CA ILE A 126 1.39 4.65 13.44
C ILE A 126 2.30 3.73 12.61
N LEU A 127 2.62 2.55 13.13
CA LEU A 127 3.55 1.60 12.52
C LEU A 127 2.98 0.91 11.28
N SER A 128 1.65 0.84 11.14
CA SER A 128 0.97 0.25 9.97
C SER A 128 1.31 0.94 8.64
N GLY A 129 1.81 2.18 8.65
CA GLY A 129 2.09 2.95 7.45
C GLY A 129 0.85 3.46 6.71
N ALA A 130 -0.33 3.37 7.31
CA ALA A 130 -1.58 3.90 6.78
C ALA A 130 -1.51 5.43 6.52
N GLN A 131 -2.26 5.92 5.52
CA GLN A 131 -2.36 7.34 5.19
C GLN A 131 -3.16 8.15 6.23
N GLY A 132 -4.03 7.50 6.99
CA GLY A 132 -4.88 8.15 7.98
C GLY A 132 -5.15 7.23 9.17
N ILE A 133 -5.35 7.83 10.34
CA ILE A 133 -5.67 7.14 11.59
C ILE A 133 -6.94 7.76 12.15
N ILE A 134 -7.95 6.94 12.40
CA ILE A 134 -9.17 7.35 13.10
C ILE A 134 -9.04 6.93 14.57
N THR A 135 -9.16 7.89 15.47
CA THR A 135 -9.12 7.68 16.92
C THR A 135 -10.02 8.69 17.62
N GLN A 136 -10.52 8.34 18.80
CA GLN A 136 -11.24 9.28 19.67
C GLN A 136 -10.29 10.16 20.50
N ASN A 137 -9.00 9.80 20.56
CA ASN A 137 -7.98 10.48 21.36
C ASN A 137 -6.77 10.87 20.50
N TYR A 138 -6.97 11.89 19.67
CA TYR A 138 -5.92 12.39 18.76
C TYR A 138 -4.78 13.09 19.52
N GLU A 139 -5.03 13.63 20.71
CA GLU A 139 -4.00 14.28 21.53
C GLU A 139 -2.94 13.27 21.99
N ASN A 140 -3.37 12.10 22.46
CA ASN A 140 -2.46 11.02 22.83
C ASN A 140 -1.70 10.49 21.60
N LEU A 141 -2.34 10.43 20.43
CA LEU A 141 -1.68 10.06 19.19
C LEU A 141 -0.58 11.07 18.81
N PHE A 142 -0.83 12.37 18.94
CA PHE A 142 0.18 13.41 18.69
C PHE A 142 1.33 13.36 19.70
N ALA A 143 1.04 13.13 20.99
CA ALA A 143 2.07 12.94 22.00
C ALA A 143 3.00 11.75 21.65
N LYS A 144 2.46 10.68 21.05
CA LYS A 144 3.27 9.57 20.55
C LYS A 144 4.12 9.95 19.34
N TYR A 145 3.59 10.72 18.40
CA TYR A 145 4.36 11.21 17.25
C TYR A 145 5.62 11.99 17.69
N GLU A 146 5.53 12.77 18.76
CA GLU A 146 6.67 13.52 19.33
C GLU A 146 7.79 12.63 19.89
N LEU A 147 7.51 11.35 20.16
CA LEU A 147 8.51 10.39 20.63
C LEU A 147 9.36 9.80 19.50
N PHE A 148 8.88 9.88 18.26
CA PHE A 148 9.65 9.39 17.12
C PHE A 148 10.72 10.41 16.72
N PRO A 149 11.96 9.96 16.45
CA PRO A 149 12.98 10.85 15.91
C PRO A 149 12.55 11.53 14.60
N GLU A 150 13.09 12.71 14.32
CA GLU A 150 12.93 13.32 13.00
C GLU A 150 13.42 12.37 11.90
N ASN A 151 12.79 12.44 10.73
CA ASN A 151 13.03 11.56 9.57
C ASN A 151 12.76 10.06 9.81
N THR A 152 11.92 9.73 10.79
CA THR A 152 11.36 8.38 10.95
C THR A 152 10.45 8.00 9.78
N GLN A 153 10.72 6.85 9.18
CA GLN A 153 10.02 6.29 8.03
C GLN A 153 8.98 5.27 8.50
N VAL A 154 7.77 5.75 8.79
CA VAL A 154 6.59 4.89 9.03
C VAL A 154 5.96 4.42 7.71
N ARG A 155 6.22 5.12 6.62
CA ARG A 155 5.90 4.73 5.24
C ARG A 155 7.02 5.22 4.34
N ARG A 156 7.39 4.42 3.34
CA ARG A 156 8.33 4.82 2.29
C ARG A 156 7.58 5.11 0.99
N PRO A 157 8.08 6.01 0.14
CA PRO A 157 7.66 6.07 -1.25
C PRO A 157 7.99 4.74 -1.96
N MET A 158 7.07 4.29 -2.81
CA MET A 158 7.31 3.17 -3.72
C MET A 158 8.17 3.61 -4.90
N MET A 159 9.11 2.77 -5.30
CA MET A 159 9.96 3.02 -6.46
C MET A 159 9.33 2.38 -7.69
N ILE A 160 8.91 3.22 -8.64
CA ILE A 160 8.28 2.80 -9.89
C ILE A 160 9.34 2.80 -10.99
N ALA A 161 9.56 1.62 -11.59
CA ALA A 161 10.43 1.44 -12.75
C ALA A 161 9.76 2.02 -14.01
N HIS A 162 10.10 3.26 -14.36
CA HIS A 162 9.57 3.89 -15.57
C HIS A 162 10.03 3.10 -16.80
N ARG A 163 9.10 2.44 -17.51
CA ARG A 163 9.37 1.62 -18.69
C ARG A 163 10.38 0.49 -18.49
N GLY A 164 10.55 0.02 -17.26
CA GLY A 164 11.55 -0.98 -16.88
C GLY A 164 12.97 -0.44 -16.70
N LEU A 165 13.94 -1.34 -16.52
CA LEU A 165 15.32 -0.99 -16.17
C LEU A 165 16.18 -0.71 -17.42
N TYR A 166 15.87 0.39 -18.12
CA TYR A 166 16.51 0.72 -19.41
C TYR A 166 17.58 1.82 -19.35
N ALA A 167 17.69 2.51 -18.23
CA ALA A 167 18.62 3.60 -18.05
C ALA A 167 19.31 3.54 -16.68
N GLY A 168 20.26 4.46 -16.48
CA GLY A 168 21.07 4.54 -15.27
C GLY A 168 22.12 3.43 -15.14
N ALA A 169 22.73 3.34 -13.96
CA ALA A 169 23.82 2.42 -13.67
C ALA A 169 23.42 0.93 -13.74
N LEU A 170 22.12 0.65 -13.67
CA LEU A 170 21.57 -0.71 -13.71
C LEU A 170 20.89 -1.05 -15.05
N SER A 171 21.03 -0.20 -16.07
CA SER A 171 20.44 -0.43 -17.40
C SER A 171 20.73 -1.84 -17.92
N SER A 172 19.68 -2.52 -18.38
CA SER A 172 19.69 -3.95 -18.70
C SER A 172 19.22 -4.28 -20.13
N ALA A 173 18.18 -3.59 -20.60
CA ALA A 173 17.58 -3.74 -21.92
C ALA A 173 16.83 -2.45 -22.30
N PRO A 174 16.41 -2.25 -23.55
CA PRO A 174 15.62 -1.10 -23.97
C PRO A 174 14.34 -0.91 -23.19
N GLU A 175 13.85 0.33 -23.15
CA GLU A 175 12.57 0.69 -22.53
C GLU A 175 11.43 -0.19 -23.06
N ASN A 176 10.44 -0.46 -22.21
CA ASN A 176 9.22 -1.18 -22.58
C ASN A 176 9.48 -2.61 -23.15
N THR A 177 10.58 -3.26 -22.77
CA THR A 177 10.84 -4.67 -23.09
C THR A 177 10.52 -5.59 -21.91
N ILE A 178 10.26 -6.87 -22.19
CA ILE A 178 10.08 -7.89 -21.14
C ILE A 178 11.37 -8.06 -20.34
N GLU A 179 12.54 -8.00 -21.00
CA GLU A 179 13.83 -8.09 -20.33
C GLU A 179 14.07 -6.95 -19.35
N ALA A 180 13.77 -5.70 -19.74
CA ALA A 180 13.89 -4.55 -18.84
C ALA A 180 12.94 -4.68 -17.64
N ALA A 181 11.74 -5.24 -17.85
CA ALA A 181 10.76 -5.48 -16.80
C ALA A 181 11.21 -6.55 -15.81
N LEU A 182 11.66 -7.71 -16.29
CA LEU A 182 12.16 -8.79 -15.43
C LEU A 182 13.37 -8.34 -14.61
N ALA A 183 14.27 -7.57 -15.22
CA ALA A 183 15.40 -6.98 -14.52
C ALA A 183 14.96 -5.98 -13.43
N SER A 184 13.94 -5.17 -13.68
CA SER A 184 13.37 -4.28 -12.66
C SER A 184 12.82 -5.05 -11.45
N VAL A 185 12.10 -6.16 -11.68
CA VAL A 185 11.60 -7.02 -10.59
C VAL A 185 12.76 -7.62 -9.80
N GLU A 186 13.77 -8.16 -10.47
CA GLU A 186 14.97 -8.71 -9.82
C GLU A 186 15.70 -7.65 -8.97
N LYS A 187 15.69 -6.40 -9.40
CA LYS A 187 16.29 -5.27 -8.68
C LYS A 187 15.41 -4.67 -7.58
N GLY A 188 14.23 -5.23 -7.35
CA GLY A 188 13.35 -4.82 -6.26
C GLY A 188 12.56 -3.55 -6.53
N ALA A 189 12.19 -3.30 -7.79
CA ALA A 189 11.16 -2.31 -8.09
C ALA A 189 9.85 -2.71 -7.40
N ASP A 190 9.18 -1.75 -6.75
CA ASP A 190 7.86 -2.00 -6.14
C ASP A 190 6.79 -2.15 -7.22
N ILE A 191 6.94 -1.35 -8.27
CA ILE A 191 5.97 -1.20 -9.34
C ILE A 191 6.74 -1.09 -10.66
N LEU A 192 6.21 -1.71 -11.71
CA LEU A 192 6.63 -1.52 -13.09
C LEU A 192 5.67 -0.55 -13.76
N GLU A 193 6.17 0.35 -14.59
CA GLU A 193 5.34 1.17 -15.46
C GLU A 193 5.63 0.83 -16.93
N LEU A 194 4.59 0.86 -17.76
CA LEU A 194 4.66 0.59 -19.19
C LEU A 194 3.66 1.44 -19.97
N ASP A 195 3.96 1.65 -21.26
CA ASP A 195 3.15 2.45 -22.16
C ASP A 195 2.46 1.59 -23.22
N VAL A 196 1.14 1.72 -23.40
CA VAL A 196 0.39 0.94 -24.42
C VAL A 196 -0.20 1.78 -25.54
N TYR A 197 -0.18 1.20 -26.74
CA TYR A 197 -0.89 1.66 -27.93
C TYR A 197 -1.63 0.50 -28.61
N LEU A 198 -2.60 0.84 -29.45
CA LEU A 198 -3.32 -0.10 -30.29
C LEU A 198 -2.77 -0.09 -31.73
N THR A 199 -2.59 -1.28 -32.31
CA THR A 199 -2.22 -1.47 -33.72
C THR A 199 -3.43 -1.37 -34.66
N SER A 200 -3.21 -1.36 -35.98
CA SER A 200 -4.29 -1.29 -36.97
C SER A 200 -5.13 -2.57 -37.07
N ASP A 201 -4.62 -3.68 -36.55
CA ASP A 201 -5.30 -4.97 -36.38
C ASP A 201 -5.77 -5.25 -34.95
N HIS A 202 -5.82 -4.21 -34.10
CA HIS A 202 -6.35 -4.21 -32.73
C HIS A 202 -5.59 -5.07 -31.71
N GLU A 203 -4.28 -5.24 -31.92
CA GLU A 203 -3.38 -5.82 -30.93
C GLU A 203 -2.83 -4.71 -30.02
N ILE A 204 -2.66 -5.00 -28.73
CA ILE A 204 -2.11 -4.05 -27.76
C ILE A 204 -0.59 -4.25 -27.67
N VAL A 205 0.17 -3.23 -28.06
CA VAL A 205 1.63 -3.22 -28.05
C VAL A 205 2.19 -2.24 -27.04
N ILE A 206 3.36 -2.57 -26.51
CA ILE A 206 4.03 -1.78 -25.48
C ILE A 206 5.15 -0.94 -26.10
N ILE A 207 4.98 0.37 -26.12
CA ILE A 207 5.94 1.36 -26.64
C ILE A 207 5.53 2.77 -26.21
N HIS A 208 6.48 3.62 -25.85
CA HIS A 208 6.17 4.97 -25.38
C HIS A 208 5.71 5.94 -26.48
N ASP A 209 6.38 5.90 -27.63
CA ASP A 209 6.10 6.81 -28.73
C ASP A 209 5.08 6.16 -29.68
N GLY A 210 4.18 6.96 -30.27
CA GLY A 210 3.29 6.47 -31.34
C GLY A 210 4.00 6.06 -32.64
N SER A 211 5.34 6.04 -32.66
CA SER A 211 6.18 5.61 -33.77
C SER A 211 7.45 4.91 -33.29
N THR A 212 7.99 3.99 -34.09
CA THR A 212 9.24 3.26 -33.80
C THR A 212 10.52 4.07 -34.03
N ALA A 213 10.42 5.32 -34.52
CA ALA A 213 11.57 6.09 -35.01
C ALA A 213 12.70 6.29 -33.98
N ARG A 214 12.35 6.52 -32.71
CA ARG A 214 13.33 6.76 -31.63
C ARG A 214 13.94 5.48 -31.09
N THR A 215 13.11 4.46 -30.89
CA THR A 215 13.51 3.20 -30.24
C THR A 215 14.10 2.18 -31.21
N ALA A 216 13.89 2.35 -32.52
CA ALA A 216 14.45 1.51 -33.57
C ALA A 216 14.98 2.33 -34.75
N PRO A 217 16.00 3.20 -34.53
CA PRO A 217 16.49 4.14 -35.54
C PRO A 217 17.11 3.49 -36.78
N ASP A 218 17.49 2.21 -36.71
CA ASP A 218 18.06 1.45 -37.84
C ASP A 218 16.99 0.90 -38.80
N TYR A 219 15.70 1.05 -38.48
CA TYR A 219 14.57 0.61 -39.30
C TYR A 219 13.85 1.80 -39.94
N THR A 220 13.05 1.53 -40.97
CA THR A 220 12.09 2.53 -41.44
C THR A 220 11.07 2.79 -40.34
N ALA A 221 10.91 4.06 -39.96
CA ALA A 221 9.95 4.46 -38.92
C ALA A 221 8.53 4.01 -39.30
N LEU A 222 7.91 3.24 -38.41
CA LEU A 222 6.52 2.83 -38.51
C LEU A 222 5.70 3.69 -37.55
N THR A 223 4.47 4.05 -37.95
CA THR A 223 3.45 4.60 -37.05
C THR A 223 2.65 3.44 -36.47
N VAL A 224 2.56 3.36 -35.15
CA VAL A 224 1.99 2.21 -34.43
C VAL A 224 0.55 1.96 -34.82
N SER A 225 -0.30 2.99 -34.76
CA SER A 225 -1.74 2.88 -35.06
C SER A 225 -2.08 2.58 -36.53
N SER A 226 -1.12 2.70 -37.44
CA SER A 226 -1.30 2.35 -38.86
C SER A 226 -0.62 1.04 -39.25
N SER A 227 0.09 0.40 -38.32
CA SER A 227 0.84 -0.83 -38.57
C SER A 227 0.14 -2.01 -37.92
N THR A 228 0.21 -3.16 -38.57
CA THR A 228 -0.21 -4.44 -37.98
C THR A 228 0.81 -4.93 -36.95
N LEU A 229 0.40 -5.79 -36.03
CA LEU A 229 1.34 -6.42 -35.09
C LEU A 229 2.48 -7.13 -35.82
N ALA A 230 2.17 -7.86 -36.90
CA ALA A 230 3.15 -8.58 -37.71
C ALA A 230 4.23 -7.63 -38.27
N GLN A 231 3.85 -6.44 -38.75
CA GLN A 231 4.81 -5.44 -39.23
C GLN A 231 5.68 -4.89 -38.11
N LEU A 232 5.11 -4.63 -36.93
CA LEU A 232 5.87 -4.13 -35.78
C LEU A 232 6.85 -5.18 -35.24
N LYS A 233 6.48 -6.47 -35.27
CA LYS A 233 7.36 -7.58 -34.84
C LYS A 233 8.57 -7.79 -35.74
N GLU A 234 8.60 -7.25 -36.96
CA GLU A 234 9.80 -7.24 -37.80
C GLU A 234 10.85 -6.23 -37.33
N VAL A 235 10.45 -5.22 -36.55
CA VAL A 235 11.35 -4.19 -36.01
C VAL A 235 12.08 -4.72 -34.78
N ASN A 236 13.40 -4.55 -34.74
CA ASN A 236 14.19 -4.78 -33.54
C ASN A 236 14.46 -3.44 -32.84
N LEU A 237 14.24 -3.41 -31.53
CA LEU A 237 14.55 -2.29 -30.67
C LEU A 237 16.07 -2.16 -30.53
N ALA A 238 16.57 -0.92 -30.57
CA ALA A 238 17.98 -0.64 -30.39
C ALA A 238 18.36 -0.89 -28.93
N ASP A 239 19.30 -1.83 -28.72
CA ASP A 239 19.86 -2.13 -27.41
C ASP A 239 21.08 -1.26 -27.10
N PRO A 240 20.95 -0.27 -26.18
CA PRO A 240 22.07 0.58 -25.81
C PRO A 240 23.06 -0.13 -24.87
N VAL A 241 22.72 -1.30 -24.33
CA VAL A 241 23.49 -1.98 -23.28
C VAL A 241 24.43 -3.04 -23.86
N SER A 242 23.87 -4.05 -24.53
CA SER A 242 24.63 -5.21 -25.00
C SER A 242 24.78 -5.29 -26.52
N GLY A 243 24.06 -4.43 -27.25
CA GLY A 243 24.01 -4.44 -28.71
C GLY A 243 23.26 -5.64 -29.28
N ARG A 244 22.33 -6.23 -28.50
CA ARG A 244 21.41 -7.27 -28.98
C ARG A 244 20.60 -6.77 -30.16
N LEU A 245 20.32 -7.67 -31.10
CA LEU A 245 19.62 -7.40 -32.36
C LEU A 245 18.32 -8.19 -32.49
N ASP A 246 17.85 -8.79 -31.40
CA ASP A 246 16.70 -9.69 -31.32
C ASP A 246 15.57 -9.17 -30.43
N LEU A 247 15.74 -7.99 -29.81
CA LEU A 247 14.77 -7.39 -28.91
C LEU A 247 13.58 -6.82 -29.68
N LYS A 248 12.37 -7.25 -29.34
CA LYS A 248 11.13 -6.91 -30.05
C LYS A 248 10.24 -6.00 -29.22
N ILE A 249 9.37 -5.26 -29.91
CA ILE A 249 8.20 -4.61 -29.29
C ILE A 249 7.30 -5.71 -28.72
N PRO A 250 7.04 -5.76 -27.40
CA PRO A 250 6.15 -6.75 -26.81
C PRO A 250 4.69 -6.35 -26.98
N THR A 251 3.82 -7.34 -26.96
CA THR A 251 2.38 -7.18 -26.73
C THR A 251 2.09 -7.19 -25.24
N LEU A 252 0.94 -6.66 -24.83
CA LEU A 252 0.52 -6.75 -23.43
C LEU A 252 0.32 -8.20 -22.97
N ASN A 253 -0.14 -9.08 -23.86
CA ASN A 253 -0.31 -10.52 -23.62
C ASN A 253 1.03 -11.20 -23.26
N GLU A 254 2.06 -11.01 -24.10
CA GLU A 254 3.40 -11.57 -23.83
C GLU A 254 3.98 -11.01 -22.52
N TYR A 255 3.68 -9.75 -22.19
CA TYR A 255 4.13 -9.11 -20.97
C TYR A 255 3.44 -9.70 -19.72
N PHE A 256 2.13 -9.95 -19.79
CA PHE A 256 1.38 -10.64 -18.73
C PHE A 256 1.84 -12.08 -18.55
N ASP A 257 2.04 -12.83 -19.64
CA ASP A 257 2.59 -14.19 -19.58
C ASP A 257 3.94 -14.25 -18.85
N ALA A 258 4.79 -13.24 -19.04
CA ALA A 258 6.12 -13.18 -18.43
C ALA A 258 6.10 -12.77 -16.95
N LEU A 259 5.12 -11.98 -16.51
CA LEU A 259 5.12 -11.33 -15.20
C LEU A 259 4.00 -11.79 -14.26
N LYS A 260 3.05 -12.58 -14.73
CA LYS A 260 2.01 -13.16 -13.87
C LYS A 260 2.67 -13.98 -12.75
N GLY A 261 2.28 -13.70 -11.50
CA GLY A 261 2.83 -14.35 -10.31
C GLY A 261 4.21 -13.85 -9.87
N SER A 262 4.78 -12.83 -10.54
CA SER A 262 6.04 -12.19 -10.08
C SER A 262 5.88 -11.40 -8.79
N GLY A 263 4.64 -11.06 -8.40
CA GLY A 263 4.32 -10.20 -7.26
C GLY A 263 4.43 -8.70 -7.56
N ALA A 264 4.98 -8.31 -8.72
CA ALA A 264 5.08 -6.91 -9.12
C ALA A 264 3.73 -6.36 -9.57
N VAL A 265 3.41 -5.13 -9.14
CA VAL A 265 2.28 -4.37 -9.67
C VAL A 265 2.71 -3.61 -10.92
N ILE A 266 1.83 -3.53 -11.91
CA ILE A 266 2.06 -2.97 -13.23
C ILE A 266 1.12 -1.78 -13.43
N PHE A 267 1.71 -0.61 -13.65
CA PHE A 267 1.04 0.62 -14.05
C PHE A 267 0.99 0.65 -15.57
N ILE A 268 -0.21 0.48 -16.13
CA ILE A 268 -0.44 0.45 -17.58
C ILE A 268 -0.86 1.85 -18.03
N GLU A 269 0.03 2.59 -18.70
CA GLU A 269 -0.29 3.91 -19.27
C GLU A 269 -1.01 3.78 -20.61
N ILE A 270 -2.26 4.23 -20.66
CA ILE A 270 -3.01 4.39 -21.92
C ILE A 270 -2.67 5.75 -22.53
N LYS A 271 -1.87 5.75 -23.61
CA LYS A 271 -1.28 6.97 -24.19
C LYS A 271 -2.26 7.82 -24.99
N SER A 272 -3.12 7.20 -25.78
CA SER A 272 -4.13 7.89 -26.59
C SER A 272 -5.48 7.93 -25.88
N VAL A 273 -6.25 9.00 -26.10
CA VAL A 273 -7.68 8.98 -25.74
C VAL A 273 -8.39 8.02 -26.69
N ASP A 274 -8.69 6.82 -26.22
CA ASP A 274 -9.15 5.70 -27.04
C ASP A 274 -9.95 4.70 -26.19
N SER A 275 -11.28 4.80 -26.24
CA SER A 275 -12.19 3.92 -25.50
C SER A 275 -12.08 2.45 -25.92
N MET A 276 -11.67 2.16 -27.17
CA MET A 276 -11.48 0.78 -27.63
C MET A 276 -10.23 0.17 -26.98
N LEU A 277 -9.14 0.93 -26.89
CA LEU A 277 -7.94 0.49 -26.16
C LEU A 277 -8.25 0.27 -24.67
N VAL A 278 -9.00 1.17 -24.02
CA VAL A 278 -9.45 0.99 -22.63
C VAL A 278 -10.22 -0.33 -22.46
N HIS A 279 -11.18 -0.59 -23.34
CA HIS A 279 -11.98 -1.82 -23.30
C HIS A 279 -11.15 -3.09 -23.53
N LEU A 280 -10.23 -3.07 -24.50
CA LEU A 280 -9.37 -4.23 -24.77
C LEU A 280 -8.39 -4.50 -23.61
N VAL A 281 -7.84 -3.44 -22.99
CA VAL A 281 -7.01 -3.59 -21.78
C VAL A 281 -7.82 -4.20 -20.63
N SER A 282 -9.06 -3.75 -20.40
CA SER A 282 -9.89 -4.33 -19.34
C SER A 282 -10.20 -5.81 -19.58
N LEU A 283 -10.49 -6.19 -20.82
CA LEU A 283 -10.73 -7.59 -21.19
C LEU A 283 -9.48 -8.46 -20.96
N LEU A 284 -8.29 -7.96 -21.33
CA LEU A 284 -7.05 -8.70 -21.13
C LEU A 284 -6.69 -8.86 -19.65
N ILE A 285 -6.92 -7.84 -18.81
CA ILE A 285 -6.69 -7.95 -17.37
C ILE A 285 -7.56 -9.07 -16.77
N GLU A 286 -8.82 -9.16 -17.17
CA GLU A 286 -9.74 -10.22 -16.76
C GLU A 286 -9.33 -11.60 -17.31
N GLU A 287 -9.06 -11.69 -18.61
CA GLU A 287 -8.69 -12.96 -19.27
C GLU A 287 -7.41 -13.57 -18.67
N TYR A 288 -6.42 -12.73 -18.39
CA TYR A 288 -5.16 -13.15 -17.79
C TYR A 288 -5.21 -13.20 -16.26
N ASP A 289 -6.32 -12.82 -15.62
CA ASP A 289 -6.45 -12.76 -14.17
C ASP A 289 -5.29 -11.96 -13.54
N MET A 290 -5.16 -10.72 -14.02
CA MET A 290 -4.15 -9.74 -13.63
C MET A 290 -4.72 -8.66 -12.72
N TYR A 291 -5.96 -8.81 -12.23
CA TYR A 291 -6.60 -7.84 -11.33
C TYR A 291 -5.68 -7.48 -10.15
N ASP A 292 -5.11 -8.49 -9.50
CA ASP A 292 -4.17 -8.32 -8.39
C ASP A 292 -2.92 -7.50 -8.78
N GLN A 293 -2.43 -7.63 -10.01
CA GLN A 293 -1.16 -7.05 -10.44
C GLN A 293 -1.28 -5.81 -11.33
N ALA A 294 -2.49 -5.36 -11.70
CA ALA A 294 -2.66 -4.28 -12.67
C ALA A 294 -3.33 -3.03 -12.06
N VAL A 295 -2.89 -1.86 -12.49
CA VAL A 295 -3.62 -0.59 -12.39
C VAL A 295 -3.48 0.18 -13.70
N MET A 296 -4.41 1.09 -13.96
CA MET A 296 -4.37 1.93 -15.16
C MET A 296 -3.91 3.36 -14.82
N ILE A 297 -3.06 3.95 -15.65
CA ILE A 297 -2.77 5.39 -15.61
C ILE A 297 -3.00 6.02 -16.99
N SER A 298 -3.32 7.32 -17.06
CA SER A 298 -3.61 7.99 -18.35
C SER A 298 -3.60 9.51 -18.24
N PHE A 299 -3.11 10.21 -19.27
CA PHE A 299 -3.31 11.66 -19.43
C PHE A 299 -4.72 12.01 -19.93
N GLY A 300 -5.39 11.07 -20.59
CA GLY A 300 -6.76 11.21 -21.06
C GLY A 300 -7.75 11.02 -19.92
N THR A 301 -8.34 12.11 -19.42
CA THR A 301 -9.42 12.05 -18.41
C THR A 301 -10.60 11.18 -18.88
N GLN A 302 -10.92 11.19 -20.17
CA GLN A 302 -11.98 10.33 -20.70
C GLN A 302 -11.64 8.84 -20.55
N ASN A 303 -10.38 8.43 -20.72
CA ASN A 303 -9.99 7.04 -20.52
C ASN A 303 -10.20 6.59 -19.06
N ILE A 304 -9.97 7.49 -18.10
CA ILE A 304 -10.23 7.23 -16.68
C ILE A 304 -11.72 7.02 -16.43
N ILE A 305 -12.56 7.87 -17.02
CA ILE A 305 -14.02 7.75 -16.94
C ILE A 305 -14.47 6.43 -17.58
N ASP A 306 -14.02 6.14 -18.80
CA ASP A 306 -14.35 4.91 -19.53
C ASP A 306 -13.94 3.66 -18.73
N MET A 307 -12.75 3.66 -18.10
CA MET A 307 -12.30 2.54 -17.28
C MET A 307 -13.15 2.38 -16.01
N ASN A 308 -13.53 3.47 -15.34
CA ASN A 308 -14.43 3.41 -14.18
C ASN A 308 -15.82 2.86 -14.56
N GLU A 309 -16.28 3.06 -15.80
CA GLU A 309 -17.55 2.52 -16.29
C GLU A 309 -17.43 1.05 -16.72
N LEU A 310 -16.36 0.69 -17.42
CA LEU A 310 -16.15 -0.66 -17.98
C LEU A 310 -15.66 -1.67 -16.95
N TYR A 311 -14.78 -1.24 -16.04
CA TYR A 311 -14.17 -2.07 -15.02
C TYR A 311 -14.04 -1.32 -13.68
N PRO A 312 -15.18 -1.06 -13.01
CA PRO A 312 -15.25 -0.21 -11.82
C PRO A 312 -14.39 -0.69 -10.64
N ASP A 313 -13.96 -1.94 -10.65
CA ASP A 313 -13.17 -2.62 -9.63
C ASP A 313 -11.69 -2.20 -9.68
N LEU A 314 -11.21 -1.75 -10.84
CA LEU A 314 -9.81 -1.46 -11.11
C LEU A 314 -9.44 -0.05 -10.64
N SER A 315 -8.37 0.03 -9.85
CA SER A 315 -7.80 1.32 -9.44
C SER A 315 -7.12 2.02 -10.62
N ASN A 316 -7.17 3.36 -10.62
CA ASN A 316 -6.56 4.17 -11.67
C ASN A 316 -5.93 5.47 -11.16
N GLY A 317 -5.09 6.08 -11.99
CA GLY A 317 -4.43 7.35 -11.70
C GLY A 317 -4.33 8.29 -12.89
N LEU A 318 -4.72 9.55 -12.68
CA LEU A 318 -4.74 10.59 -13.70
C LEU A 318 -3.36 11.23 -13.79
N LEU A 319 -2.76 11.14 -14.98
CA LEU A 319 -1.54 11.84 -15.33
C LEU A 319 -1.87 13.29 -15.71
N THR A 320 -1.37 14.26 -14.94
CA THR A 320 -1.57 15.67 -15.26
C THR A 320 -0.55 16.57 -14.57
N SER A 321 -0.12 17.61 -15.27
CA SER A 321 0.66 18.72 -14.69
C SER A 321 -0.15 20.02 -14.62
N SER A 322 -1.38 20.03 -15.15
CA SER A 322 -2.18 21.25 -15.31
C SER A 322 -2.82 21.75 -14.02
N VAL A 323 -2.91 20.89 -13.00
CA VAL A 323 -3.51 21.23 -11.71
C VAL A 323 -2.57 22.04 -10.82
N LEU A 324 -1.26 22.07 -11.13
CA LEU A 324 -0.24 22.66 -10.27
C LEU A 324 0.14 24.09 -10.67
N ASN A 325 0.31 24.93 -9.66
CA ASN A 325 0.88 26.26 -9.76
C ASN A 325 1.81 26.48 -8.56
N ALA A 326 3.12 26.47 -8.81
CA ALA A 326 4.15 26.63 -7.78
C ALA A 326 4.03 27.93 -6.97
N ASN A 327 3.31 28.93 -7.48
CA ASN A 327 3.10 30.21 -6.80
C ASN A 327 1.82 30.26 -5.97
N SER A 328 0.98 29.21 -5.99
CA SER A 328 -0.30 29.18 -5.25
C SER A 328 -0.71 27.75 -4.89
N VAL A 329 -0.40 27.35 -3.65
CA VAL A 329 -0.90 26.09 -3.06
C VAL A 329 -2.43 26.04 -3.00
N PRO A 330 -3.16 27.09 -2.58
CA PRO A 330 -4.63 27.04 -2.53
C PRO A 330 -5.29 26.82 -3.90
N SER A 331 -4.77 27.47 -4.95
CA SER A 331 -5.26 27.26 -6.31
C SER A 331 -4.96 25.84 -6.79
N SER A 332 -3.76 25.35 -6.54
CA SER A 332 -3.36 23.98 -6.90
C SER A 332 -4.24 22.95 -6.21
N LEU A 333 -4.52 23.15 -4.92
CA LEU A 333 -5.38 22.28 -4.13
C LEU A 333 -6.81 22.25 -4.68
N THR A 334 -7.38 23.42 -4.95
CA THR A 334 -8.74 23.52 -5.53
C THR A 334 -8.82 22.82 -6.88
N ASN A 335 -7.82 23.02 -7.75
CA ASN A 335 -7.75 22.37 -9.05
C ASN A 335 -7.61 20.85 -8.92
N ALA A 336 -6.74 20.37 -8.04
CA ALA A 336 -6.54 18.93 -7.80
C ALA A 336 -7.82 18.26 -7.31
N ILE A 337 -8.49 18.83 -6.30
CA ILE A 337 -9.77 18.31 -5.78
C ILE A 337 -10.82 18.28 -6.90
N SER A 338 -10.94 19.38 -7.65
CA SER A 338 -11.96 19.53 -8.70
C SER A 338 -11.73 18.63 -9.91
N THR A 339 -10.50 18.16 -10.12
CA THR A 339 -10.12 17.31 -11.26
C THR A 339 -10.15 15.83 -10.89
N VAL A 340 -9.64 15.48 -9.71
CA VAL A 340 -9.33 14.10 -9.33
C VAL A 340 -10.47 13.44 -8.57
N VAL A 341 -11.15 14.16 -7.67
CA VAL A 341 -12.21 13.60 -6.84
C VAL A 341 -13.44 13.16 -7.67
N PRO A 342 -13.96 13.95 -8.63
CA PRO A 342 -15.14 13.55 -9.40
C PRO A 342 -14.96 12.26 -10.18
N ILE A 343 -13.75 12.01 -10.69
CA ILE A 343 -13.41 10.82 -11.48
C ILE A 343 -12.78 9.70 -10.65
N LYS A 344 -12.72 9.85 -9.31
CA LYS A 344 -12.23 8.83 -8.37
C LYS A 344 -10.88 8.22 -8.82
N SER A 345 -9.89 9.10 -8.91
CA SER A 345 -8.54 8.76 -9.37
C SER A 345 -7.49 9.15 -8.31
N THR A 346 -6.26 8.67 -8.46
CA THR A 346 -5.08 9.26 -7.82
C THR A 346 -4.52 10.44 -8.62
N LEU A 347 -3.60 11.22 -8.04
CA LEU A 347 -2.89 12.30 -8.72
C LEU A 347 -1.48 11.85 -9.13
N ASN A 348 -1.27 11.59 -10.41
CA ASN A 348 0.04 11.30 -10.97
C ASN A 348 0.52 12.53 -11.74
N THR A 349 1.61 13.18 -11.33
CA THR A 349 1.90 14.55 -11.79
C THR A 349 3.36 14.80 -12.12
N GLY A 350 3.62 15.74 -13.05
CA GLY A 350 4.98 16.21 -13.27
C GLY A 350 5.54 16.90 -12.03
N TYR A 351 6.77 16.58 -11.63
CA TYR A 351 7.36 17.13 -10.41
C TYR A 351 7.68 18.64 -10.49
N GLY A 352 7.81 19.23 -11.68
CA GLY A 352 8.38 20.58 -11.84
C GLY A 352 7.63 21.73 -11.13
N ALA A 353 6.33 21.60 -10.87
CA ALA A 353 5.53 22.58 -10.12
C ALA A 353 5.00 22.03 -8.79
N LEU A 354 5.44 20.84 -8.39
CA LEU A 354 5.01 20.16 -7.19
C LEU A 354 5.83 20.67 -6.01
N THR A 355 5.18 21.10 -4.92
CA THR A 355 5.87 21.61 -3.73
C THR A 355 5.55 20.75 -2.51
N SER A 356 6.43 20.79 -1.51
CA SER A 356 6.22 20.04 -0.26
C SER A 356 4.94 20.48 0.47
N GLU A 357 4.60 21.78 0.40
CA GLU A 357 3.42 22.38 1.00
C GLU A 357 2.14 21.89 0.31
N PHE A 358 2.16 21.80 -1.03
CA PHE A 358 1.04 21.24 -1.77
C PHE A 358 0.86 19.76 -1.46
N ILE A 359 1.95 18.96 -1.46
CA ILE A 359 1.89 17.53 -1.11
C ILE A 359 1.24 17.36 0.26
N LYS A 360 1.73 18.06 1.29
CA LYS A 360 1.14 18.03 2.64
C LYS A 360 -0.35 18.40 2.60
N SER A 361 -0.72 19.44 1.86
CA SER A 361 -2.12 19.87 1.79
C SER A 361 -3.04 18.82 1.14
N VAL A 362 -2.58 18.11 0.11
CA VAL A 362 -3.43 17.21 -0.67
C VAL A 362 -3.54 15.82 -0.04
N ILE A 363 -2.47 15.33 0.61
CA ILE A 363 -2.48 14.00 1.25
C ILE A 363 -3.42 13.95 2.47
N HIS A 364 -3.58 15.06 3.21
CA HIS A 364 -4.57 15.15 4.30
C HIS A 364 -6.01 15.02 3.80
N ARG A 365 -6.24 15.14 2.50
CA ARG A 365 -7.55 14.94 1.85
C ARG A 365 -7.69 13.55 1.25
N GLY A 366 -6.77 12.64 1.53
CA GLY A 366 -6.81 11.25 1.05
C GLY A 366 -6.42 11.08 -0.42
N ILE A 367 -5.96 12.15 -1.10
CA ILE A 367 -5.48 12.08 -2.48
C ILE A 367 -4.00 11.71 -2.45
N THR A 368 -3.65 10.59 -3.06
CA THR A 368 -2.26 10.13 -3.17
C THR A 368 -1.55 10.79 -4.34
N VAL A 369 -0.24 11.02 -4.18
CA VAL A 369 0.60 11.75 -5.14
C VAL A 369 1.74 10.86 -5.64
N TRP A 370 1.84 10.74 -6.96
CA TRP A 370 2.81 9.86 -7.64
C TRP A 370 3.53 10.63 -8.74
N PRO A 371 4.60 11.37 -8.40
CA PRO A 371 5.25 12.22 -9.38
C PRO A 371 6.15 11.47 -10.36
N TRP A 372 6.25 12.03 -11.57
CA TRP A 372 7.13 11.58 -12.65
C TRP A 372 7.88 12.77 -13.29
N THR A 373 9.03 12.58 -13.96
CA THR A 373 9.97 11.46 -13.83
C THR A 373 11.20 12.00 -13.09
N LEU A 374 11.49 11.48 -11.90
CA LEU A 374 12.56 11.99 -11.05
C LEU A 374 13.86 11.24 -11.29
N ASN A 375 14.69 11.79 -12.16
CA ASN A 375 15.96 11.17 -12.54
C ASN A 375 17.19 11.82 -11.92
N ASP A 376 17.08 13.06 -11.43
CA ASP A 376 18.14 13.66 -10.62
C ASP A 376 18.03 13.17 -9.18
N TYR A 377 19.14 12.66 -8.63
CA TYR A 377 19.16 12.11 -7.28
C TYR A 377 18.81 13.15 -6.21
N THR A 378 19.22 14.41 -6.36
CA THR A 378 18.96 15.47 -5.37
C THR A 378 17.47 15.80 -5.30
N GLU A 379 16.84 15.91 -6.47
CA GLU A 379 15.39 16.09 -6.58
C GLU A 379 14.66 14.88 -6.01
N LEU A 380 15.00 13.68 -6.48
CA LEU A 380 14.42 12.42 -6.01
C LEU A 380 14.47 12.33 -4.47
N ASN A 381 15.64 12.60 -3.87
CA ASN A 381 15.81 12.56 -2.43
C ASN A 381 14.94 13.57 -1.68
N SER A 382 14.75 14.76 -2.25
CA SER A 382 13.84 15.77 -1.69
C SER A 382 12.40 15.27 -1.67
N TYR A 383 11.92 14.69 -2.78
CA TYR A 383 10.57 14.12 -2.88
C TYR A 383 10.37 12.89 -2.02
N TYR A 384 11.44 12.11 -1.81
CA TYR A 384 11.43 11.01 -0.87
C TYR A 384 11.04 11.48 0.54
N GLY A 385 11.64 12.58 1.00
CA GLY A 385 11.34 13.22 2.28
C GLY A 385 9.98 13.95 2.33
N TYR A 386 9.36 14.27 1.19
CA TYR A 386 8.06 14.95 1.15
C TYR A 386 6.88 14.03 1.43
N GLY A 387 7.09 12.71 1.47
CA GLY A 387 6.05 11.74 1.82
C GLY A 387 5.09 11.39 0.68
N VAL A 388 5.54 11.55 -0.57
CA VAL A 388 4.81 11.07 -1.77
C VAL A 388 4.59 9.55 -1.70
N ASN A 389 3.58 9.05 -2.41
CA ASN A 389 3.19 7.65 -2.35
C ASN A 389 4.10 6.75 -3.20
N GLY A 390 4.59 7.27 -4.31
CA GLY A 390 5.60 6.61 -5.12
C GLY A 390 6.32 7.59 -6.02
N ILE A 391 7.44 7.16 -6.58
CA ILE A 391 8.36 7.96 -7.38
C ILE A 391 8.63 7.19 -8.66
N THR A 392 8.20 7.77 -9.78
CA THR A 392 8.53 7.25 -11.11
C THR A 392 9.90 7.75 -11.53
N THR A 393 10.81 6.82 -11.80
CA THR A 393 12.20 7.11 -12.14
C THR A 393 12.74 6.11 -13.14
N ASP A 394 13.66 6.57 -13.98
CA ASP A 394 14.49 5.72 -14.85
C ASP A 394 15.70 5.14 -14.07
N ASN A 395 16.01 5.67 -12.88
CA ASN A 395 17.25 5.42 -12.15
C ASN A 395 17.01 4.69 -10.81
N LEU A 396 16.41 3.49 -10.86
CA LEU A 396 16.15 2.66 -9.66
C LEU A 396 17.41 2.37 -8.82
N GLY A 397 18.58 2.35 -9.46
CA GLY A 397 19.86 2.04 -8.80
C GLY A 397 20.25 3.02 -7.68
N TYR A 398 19.64 4.20 -7.59
CA TYR A 398 19.92 5.11 -6.49
C TYR A 398 19.55 4.55 -5.11
N TYR A 399 18.58 3.65 -5.02
CA TYR A 399 18.10 3.11 -3.75
C TYR A 399 18.42 1.63 -3.56
N GLU A 400 19.14 0.97 -4.48
CA GLU A 400 19.45 -0.48 -4.41
C GLU A 400 20.13 -0.87 -3.09
N ASN A 401 20.91 0.05 -2.49
CA ASN A 401 21.64 -0.19 -1.23
C ASN A 401 21.02 0.54 -0.02
N THR A 402 19.83 1.13 -0.17
CA THR A 402 19.14 1.81 0.93
C THR A 402 18.28 0.81 1.68
N PHE A 403 18.70 0.42 2.88
CA PHE A 403 17.84 -0.37 3.77
C PHE A 403 16.65 0.47 4.20
N ASN A 404 15.47 0.09 3.72
CA ASN A 404 14.23 0.82 3.94
C ASN A 404 13.18 0.00 4.71
N ARG A 405 13.51 -1.26 5.06
CA ARG A 405 12.70 -2.15 5.90
C ARG A 405 13.57 -2.92 6.89
N ILE A 406 13.00 -3.17 8.06
CA ILE A 406 13.48 -4.14 9.05
C ILE A 406 12.42 -5.23 9.16
N ASN A 407 12.83 -6.48 9.02
CA ASN A 407 11.96 -7.64 9.25
C ASN A 407 12.34 -8.32 10.56
N VAL A 408 11.34 -8.81 11.29
CA VAL A 408 11.56 -9.70 12.42
C VAL A 408 11.69 -11.12 11.85
N LYS A 409 12.83 -11.77 12.09
CA LYS A 409 13.21 -13.02 11.42
C LYS A 409 12.43 -14.21 11.96
N GLU A 410 12.53 -14.41 13.27
CA GLU A 410 11.92 -15.51 14.01
C GLU A 410 11.85 -15.11 15.49
N TYR A 411 10.65 -15.21 16.05
CA TYR A 411 10.45 -15.34 17.48
C TYR A 411 9.15 -16.13 17.66
N PRO A 412 9.01 -16.93 18.74
CA PRO A 412 7.97 -17.94 18.80
C PRO A 412 6.55 -17.36 18.88
N GLY A 413 6.39 -16.04 19.04
CA GLY A 413 5.14 -15.33 19.32
C GLY A 413 4.56 -15.66 20.69
N VAL A 414 4.64 -16.93 21.08
CA VAL A 414 4.20 -17.51 22.34
C VAL A 414 5.40 -18.13 23.07
N VAL A 415 5.56 -17.75 24.32
CA VAL A 415 6.64 -18.14 25.21
C VAL A 415 6.07 -18.90 26.39
N THR A 416 6.60 -20.09 26.63
CA THR A 416 6.26 -20.92 27.79
C THR A 416 7.20 -20.62 28.93
N TRP A 417 6.81 -20.96 30.16
CA TRP A 417 7.74 -20.86 31.29
C TRP A 417 9.02 -21.67 31.07
N GLU A 418 8.96 -22.82 30.39
CA GLU A 418 10.13 -23.67 30.18
C GLU A 418 11.16 -23.04 29.23
N ASN A 419 10.73 -22.43 28.14
CA ASN A 419 11.62 -21.89 27.10
C ASN A 419 11.92 -20.39 27.25
N ARG A 420 11.31 -19.69 28.22
CA ARG A 420 11.35 -18.22 28.32
C ARG A 420 12.76 -17.59 28.25
N LEU A 421 13.74 -18.17 28.93
CA LEU A 421 15.12 -17.65 28.96
C LEU A 421 15.95 -18.05 27.74
N THR A 422 15.36 -18.78 26.80
CA THR A 422 15.98 -19.15 25.52
C THR A 422 15.45 -18.32 24.35
N VAL A 423 14.36 -17.57 24.57
CA VAL A 423 13.76 -16.73 23.55
C VAL A 423 14.65 -15.52 23.30
N LYS A 424 14.90 -15.29 22.01
CA LYS A 424 15.61 -14.14 21.49
C LYS A 424 14.84 -13.61 20.30
N ILE A 425 14.57 -12.31 20.30
CA ILE A 425 13.98 -11.63 19.15
C ILE A 425 15.14 -11.30 18.21
N GLU A 426 15.12 -11.89 17.02
CA GLU A 426 16.11 -11.60 15.98
C GLU A 426 15.48 -10.80 14.84
N THR A 427 16.18 -9.78 14.37
CA THR A 427 15.77 -8.95 13.24
C THR A 427 16.82 -8.97 12.14
N GLU A 428 16.38 -8.72 10.91
CA GLU A 428 17.24 -8.57 9.76
C GLU A 428 16.87 -7.31 8.98
N LEU A 429 17.88 -6.61 8.45
CA LEU A 429 17.66 -5.56 7.46
C LEU A 429 17.40 -6.20 6.12
N GLN A 430 16.46 -5.65 5.35
CA GLN A 430 16.18 -6.10 3.99
C GLN A 430 16.46 -4.97 3.00
N SER A 431 17.28 -5.25 1.98
CA SER A 431 17.45 -4.34 0.83
C SER A 431 16.27 -4.47 -0.14
N PRO A 432 16.05 -3.50 -1.05
CA PRO A 432 14.91 -3.54 -1.97
C PRO A 432 14.79 -4.83 -2.80
N ASN A 433 15.92 -5.41 -3.23
CA ASN A 433 15.96 -6.69 -3.95
C ASN A 433 15.69 -7.93 -3.07
N GLY A 434 15.31 -7.74 -1.80
CA GLY A 434 14.97 -8.81 -0.86
C GLY A 434 16.14 -9.43 -0.10
N THR A 435 17.39 -9.03 -0.37
CA THR A 435 18.56 -9.56 0.34
C THR A 435 18.53 -9.14 1.81
N THR A 436 18.72 -10.10 2.73
CA THR A 436 18.70 -9.83 4.17
C THR A 436 20.09 -9.82 4.81
N TYR A 437 20.25 -8.99 5.84
CA TYR A 437 21.48 -8.81 6.59
C TYR A 437 21.18 -8.86 8.09
N ALA A 438 21.92 -9.71 8.81
CA ALA A 438 21.82 -9.76 10.27
C ALA A 438 22.17 -8.39 10.86
N TYR A 439 21.30 -7.88 11.73
CA TYR A 439 21.48 -6.58 12.34
C TYR A 439 20.97 -6.55 13.77
N ARG A 440 21.52 -5.63 14.56
CA ARG A 440 21.16 -5.43 15.96
C ARG A 440 20.39 -4.12 16.10
N PRO A 441 19.06 -4.16 16.25
CA PRO A 441 18.24 -2.97 16.38
C PRO A 441 18.24 -2.49 17.82
N GLU A 442 17.69 -1.31 18.02
CA GLU A 442 17.22 -0.87 19.33
C GLU A 442 15.75 -1.29 19.51
N TYR A 443 15.43 -1.91 20.64
CA TYR A 443 14.06 -2.30 20.97
C TYR A 443 13.42 -1.26 21.88
N ILE A 444 12.25 -0.78 21.48
CA ILE A 444 11.45 0.21 22.22
C ILE A 444 10.21 -0.47 22.77
N MET A 445 10.13 -0.54 24.10
CA MET A 445 8.97 -1.09 24.81
C MET A 445 7.77 -0.15 24.67
N ILE A 446 6.61 -0.69 24.30
CA ILE A 446 5.33 0.01 24.31
C ILE A 446 4.59 -0.31 25.61
N ASP A 447 4.43 -1.60 25.89
CA ASP A 447 3.72 -2.12 27.07
C ASP A 447 4.35 -3.47 27.45
N ASP A 448 4.75 -3.63 28.71
CA ASP A 448 5.34 -4.88 29.20
C ASP A 448 4.27 -5.91 29.62
N GLY A 449 2.99 -5.55 29.56
CA GLY A 449 1.88 -6.39 29.99
C GLY A 449 1.91 -6.71 31.48
N GLY A 450 2.66 -5.94 32.27
CA GLY A 450 2.96 -6.22 33.67
C GLY A 450 3.86 -7.43 33.90
N THR A 451 4.50 -7.99 32.85
CA THR A 451 5.31 -9.20 32.97
C THR A 451 6.60 -9.01 33.79
N GLY A 452 7.05 -7.77 33.98
CA GLY A 452 8.36 -7.48 34.58
C GLY A 452 9.52 -7.98 33.73
N VAL A 453 9.32 -8.08 32.40
CA VAL A 453 10.31 -8.62 31.47
C VAL A 453 11.56 -7.73 31.41
N VAL A 454 12.72 -8.36 31.38
CA VAL A 454 14.01 -7.71 31.09
C VAL A 454 14.61 -8.39 29.88
N PHE A 455 14.93 -7.59 28.86
CA PHE A 455 15.69 -8.03 27.70
C PHE A 455 17.15 -7.61 27.84
N ASP A 456 18.06 -8.49 27.42
CA ASP A 456 19.45 -8.10 27.23
C ASP A 456 19.58 -7.23 25.97
N GLU A 457 20.80 -6.77 25.78
CA GLU A 457 21.17 -5.88 24.68
C GLU A 457 21.06 -6.56 23.28
N TYR A 458 20.86 -7.88 23.25
CA TYR A 458 20.71 -8.73 22.05
C TYR A 458 19.26 -9.17 21.79
N GLY A 459 18.29 -8.62 22.53
CA GLY A 459 16.87 -8.97 22.41
C GLY A 459 16.53 -10.34 23.02
N LYS A 460 17.40 -10.90 23.86
CA LYS A 460 17.15 -12.14 24.59
C LYS A 460 16.49 -11.82 25.93
N ILE A 461 15.51 -12.62 26.32
CA ILE A 461 14.86 -12.49 27.62
C ILE A 461 15.82 -12.94 28.74
N GLU A 462 16.12 -12.05 29.68
CA GLU A 462 16.94 -12.33 30.88
C GLU A 462 16.08 -12.73 32.08
N SER A 463 14.94 -12.07 32.28
CA SER A 463 14.01 -12.38 33.37
C SER A 463 12.57 -12.02 33.00
N ILE A 464 11.62 -12.75 33.59
CA ILE A 464 10.17 -12.48 33.58
C ILE A 464 9.64 -12.84 34.96
N GLU A 465 8.73 -12.04 35.49
CA GLU A 465 8.13 -12.21 36.80
C GLU A 465 6.76 -12.92 36.74
N GLN A 466 5.96 -12.64 35.71
CA GLN A 466 4.62 -13.23 35.57
C GLN A 466 4.14 -13.29 34.10
N PRO A 467 3.06 -14.06 33.81
CA PRO A 467 2.45 -14.12 32.48
C PRO A 467 1.85 -12.79 32.04
N GLY A 468 1.72 -12.60 30.72
CA GLY A 468 1.21 -11.37 30.12
C GLY A 468 1.61 -11.27 28.65
N ILE A 469 1.24 -10.18 27.98
CA ILE A 469 1.60 -9.94 26.58
C ILE A 469 2.46 -8.68 26.51
N ILE A 470 3.63 -8.82 25.91
CA ILE A 470 4.59 -7.75 25.73
C ILE A 470 4.43 -7.17 24.33
N TYR A 471 4.39 -5.85 24.23
CA TYR A 471 4.32 -5.10 22.98
C TYR A 471 5.54 -4.19 22.86
N MET A 472 6.26 -4.32 21.75
CA MET A 472 7.42 -3.48 21.44
C MET A 472 7.58 -3.28 19.94
N TYR A 473 8.52 -2.43 19.54
CA TYR A 473 9.01 -2.38 18.17
C TYR A 473 10.52 -2.19 18.16
N ALA A 474 11.15 -2.58 17.06
CA ALA A 474 12.56 -2.40 16.80
C ALA A 474 12.81 -1.23 15.84
N THR A 475 13.89 -0.48 16.06
CA THR A 475 14.33 0.68 15.26
C THR A 475 15.77 0.55 14.79
N PHE A 476 16.08 1.15 13.62
CA PHE A 476 17.42 1.21 13.01
C PHE A 476 17.64 2.52 12.28
N ASP A 477 18.85 3.07 12.41
CA ASP A 477 19.33 4.20 11.63
C ASP A 477 19.89 3.74 10.28
N SER A 478 19.17 4.03 9.20
CA SER A 478 19.66 3.86 7.83
C SER A 478 20.09 5.21 7.24
N TYR A 479 20.77 5.17 6.09
CA TYR A 479 21.30 6.36 5.44
C TYR A 479 20.98 6.35 3.96
N LEU A 480 20.45 7.47 3.48
CA LEU A 480 20.28 7.72 2.04
C LEU A 480 21.66 7.95 1.39
N PRO A 481 21.81 7.77 0.07
CA PRO A 481 23.10 7.92 -0.61
C PRO A 481 23.86 9.25 -0.39
N ASP A 482 23.19 10.34 -0.01
CA ASP A 482 23.86 11.60 0.36
C ASP A 482 24.28 11.70 1.84
N GLY A 483 24.07 10.63 2.60
CA GLY A 483 24.36 10.56 4.03
C GLY A 483 23.23 11.07 4.92
N THR A 484 22.06 11.43 4.37
CA THR A 484 20.89 11.79 5.17
C THR A 484 20.46 10.59 6.01
N LYS A 485 20.46 10.76 7.34
CA LYS A 485 19.98 9.74 8.28
C LYS A 485 18.46 9.63 8.19
N ILE A 486 17.97 8.40 8.08
CA ILE A 486 16.56 8.03 8.23
C ILE A 486 16.43 6.97 9.32
N THR A 487 15.33 7.01 10.08
CA THR A 487 15.04 5.99 11.08
C THR A 487 13.99 5.05 10.51
N VAL A 488 14.31 3.76 10.38
CA VAL A 488 13.36 2.73 9.94
C VAL A 488 12.89 1.89 11.12
N LEU A 489 11.68 1.39 11.04
CA LEU A 489 10.99 0.71 12.13
C LEU A 489 10.44 -0.64 11.65
N THR A 490 10.28 -1.57 12.58
CA THR A 490 9.49 -2.80 12.40
C THR A 490 8.00 -2.56 12.63
N ASP A 491 7.19 -3.56 12.32
CA ASP A 491 5.82 -3.68 12.85
C ASP A 491 5.85 -3.90 14.37
N ILE A 492 4.68 -3.88 15.01
CA ILE A 492 4.57 -4.30 16.42
C ILE A 492 5.08 -5.75 16.55
N ILE A 493 5.92 -5.94 17.56
CA ILE A 493 6.40 -7.23 18.03
C ILE A 493 5.57 -7.57 19.26
N GLU A 494 4.85 -8.69 19.20
CA GLU A 494 3.91 -9.14 20.21
C GLU A 494 4.36 -10.49 20.79
N VAL A 495 4.78 -10.48 22.05
CA VAL A 495 5.29 -11.69 22.73
C VAL A 495 4.33 -12.08 23.86
N GLU A 496 3.56 -13.15 23.65
CA GLU A 496 2.68 -13.73 24.67
C GLU A 496 3.47 -14.64 25.61
N ILE A 497 3.47 -14.35 26.90
CA ILE A 497 4.03 -15.21 27.96
C ILE A 497 2.90 -15.99 28.62
N LEU A 498 2.90 -17.31 28.45
CA LEU A 498 1.90 -18.20 29.06
C LEU A 498 2.15 -18.42 30.55
N ALA A 499 1.09 -18.76 31.28
CA ALA A 499 1.18 -19.25 32.65
C ALA A 499 1.89 -20.60 32.76
N GLU A 500 2.48 -20.87 33.93
CA GLU A 500 3.10 -22.16 34.21
C GLU A 500 2.00 -23.22 34.24
N VAL A 501 2.08 -24.20 33.35
CA VAL A 501 1.17 -25.34 33.38
C VAL A 501 1.65 -26.24 34.51
N VAL A 502 1.11 -26.04 35.71
CA VAL A 502 1.29 -27.00 36.80
C VAL A 502 0.39 -28.20 36.47
N GLU A 503 0.98 -29.29 35.97
CA GLU A 503 0.27 -30.58 35.94
C GLU A 503 -0.06 -30.94 37.39
N GLU A 504 -1.35 -30.90 37.77
CA GLU A 504 -1.76 -31.54 39.01
C GLU A 504 -1.34 -33.01 38.92
N PRO A 505 -0.62 -33.55 39.92
CA PRO A 505 -0.26 -34.94 39.91
C PRO A 505 -1.55 -35.74 39.83
N SER A 506 -1.70 -36.48 38.73
CA SER A 506 -2.85 -37.35 38.49
C SER A 506 -3.15 -38.09 39.78
N SER A 507 -4.25 -37.74 40.44
CA SER A 507 -4.65 -38.42 41.66
C SER A 507 -4.76 -39.90 41.31
N LEU A 508 -3.92 -40.72 41.95
CA LEU A 508 -4.02 -42.16 41.94
C LEU A 508 -5.48 -42.52 42.20
N GLY A 509 -6.14 -43.08 41.18
CA GLY A 509 -7.52 -43.51 41.27
C GLY A 509 -7.70 -44.52 42.39
N LEU A 510 -8.18 -44.05 43.54
CA LEU A 510 -8.83 -44.90 44.53
C LEU A 510 -10.29 -45.04 44.09
N ILE A 511 -10.62 -46.18 43.50
CA ILE A 511 -12.01 -46.61 43.35
C ILE A 511 -12.51 -46.96 44.75
N ILE A 512 -13.25 -46.05 45.39
CA ILE A 512 -14.10 -46.38 46.54
C ILE A 512 -15.55 -46.45 46.05
N GLY A 513 -16.17 -47.61 46.31
CA GLY A 513 -17.54 -47.92 45.94
C GLY A 513 -18.57 -46.97 46.52
N ILE A 514 -19.64 -46.79 45.75
CA ILE A 514 -20.79 -45.94 46.04
C ILE A 514 -21.61 -46.55 47.19
N SER A 515 -21.92 -45.74 48.21
CA SER A 515 -23.19 -45.87 48.94
C SER A 515 -23.68 -44.53 49.49
N SER A 516 -24.77 -44.03 48.89
CA SER A 516 -25.86 -43.23 49.47
C SER A 516 -25.56 -42.16 50.54
N GLY A 517 -25.76 -40.88 50.20
CA GLY A 517 -25.96 -39.81 51.16
C GLY A 517 -25.87 -38.40 50.55
N VAL A 518 -26.90 -37.59 50.75
CA VAL A 518 -27.11 -36.21 50.27
C VAL A 518 -26.07 -35.22 50.82
N LEU A 519 -25.53 -34.29 50.00
CA LEU A 519 -25.43 -32.84 50.32
C LEU A 519 -24.96 -31.93 49.16
N LEU A 520 -25.31 -30.65 49.29
CA LEU A 520 -25.31 -29.51 48.36
C LEU A 520 -23.96 -28.82 48.04
N LEU A 521 -23.99 -28.05 46.92
CA LEU A 521 -23.35 -26.75 46.61
C LEU A 521 -21.82 -26.64 46.48
N ALA A 522 -21.33 -26.18 45.31
CA ALA A 522 -20.89 -24.79 45.06
C ALA A 522 -20.22 -24.64 43.67
N ALA A 523 -20.18 -23.40 43.17
CA ALA A 523 -19.84 -22.97 41.82
C ALA A 523 -18.41 -23.30 41.33
N GLY A 524 -18.27 -23.46 40.00
CA GLY A 524 -16.99 -23.51 39.31
C GLY A 524 -17.19 -23.75 37.81
N THR A 525 -17.03 -22.70 37.01
CA THR A 525 -17.12 -22.68 35.55
C THR A 525 -16.09 -23.63 34.93
N PHE A 526 -16.53 -24.57 34.08
CA PHE A 526 -15.64 -25.38 33.26
C PHE A 526 -15.15 -24.55 32.06
N VAL A 527 -13.85 -24.30 31.95
CA VAL A 527 -13.22 -23.84 30.71
C VAL A 527 -12.87 -25.08 29.88
N PHE A 528 -13.55 -25.27 28.74
CA PHE A 528 -13.17 -26.27 27.75
C PHE A 528 -12.08 -25.70 26.84
N ILE A 529 -10.83 -26.10 27.05
CA ILE A 529 -9.76 -25.87 26.06
C ILE A 529 -9.85 -26.99 25.03
N THR A 530 -10.32 -26.64 23.83
CA THR A 530 -10.31 -27.57 22.68
C THR A 530 -8.97 -27.47 21.97
N ILE A 531 -8.02 -28.34 22.31
CA ILE A 531 -6.76 -28.47 21.55
C ILE A 531 -7.07 -29.17 20.21
N LYS A 532 -7.27 -28.40 19.14
CA LYS A 532 -7.29 -28.93 17.77
C LYS A 532 -5.85 -29.15 17.30
N LYS A 533 -5.43 -30.41 17.23
CA LYS A 533 -4.21 -30.83 16.51
C LYS A 533 -4.27 -30.33 15.06
N ARG A 534 -3.39 -29.40 14.67
CA ARG A 534 -3.12 -29.07 13.26
C ARG A 534 -2.52 -30.32 12.59
N ARG A 535 -3.19 -30.81 11.55
CA ARG A 535 -2.64 -31.78 10.60
C ARG A 535 -1.73 -31.00 9.66
N VAL A 536 -0.46 -31.38 9.63
CA VAL A 536 0.46 -31.06 8.53
C VAL A 536 0.00 -31.88 7.32
N ILE A 537 -0.30 -31.22 6.22
CA ILE A 537 -0.42 -31.84 4.89
C ILE A 537 0.75 -31.29 4.07
N ILE A 538 1.49 -32.22 3.47
CA ILE A 538 2.63 -31.99 2.55
C ILE A 538 2.14 -31.30 1.29
#